data_AF-A0A6A1Q470-F1
#
_entry.id   AF-A0A6A1Q470-F1
#
_cell.length_a   1.000
_cell.length_b   1.000
_cell.length_c   1.000
_cell.angle_alpha   90.00
_cell.angle_beta   90.00
_cell.angle_gamma   90.00
#
_symmetry.space_group_name_H-M   'P 1'
#
loop_
_entity.id
_entity.type
_entity.pdbx_description
1 polymer ?
#
loop_
_entity_poly.entity_id
_entity_poly.type
_entity_poly.pdbx_seq_one_letter_code
_entity_poly.pdbx_strand_id
1 'polypeptide(L)'
;MTDEDSETSASEAQAQDESELPVIQLCGLVEELSYGNSALKTETEMFEKYYNKLEPRDQRPPRLSEMKISGAEIAQLRGRRRSKSRISLERVTGLSVDQKFKLVQKELDDTKSEIRHIRANAERDLQHHEAIVEEAEIRCTEVQREVHEFEKDILKTISKKKGSILATQKVMKYIEDMNRRRKEEVGEALHDVDFQQLKIENAQFLETIEARNQELIQLKLVSGNTLQILNAYKSKLHRAMEMSLNLDKEFLLRKELLEKVEKETLQVEEVGEGKTYCFWCFPPSVLQGLGSAFTKI
;
A
#
# COMPACT_ATOMS: atom_id res chain seq x y z
N MET A 1 -74.01 -6.85 -14.33
CA MET A 1 -74.42 -7.60 -15.53
C MET A 1 -73.24 -7.56 -16.46
N THR A 2 -72.66 -8.75 -16.73
CA THR A 2 -71.95 -9.22 -17.94
C THR A 2 -70.87 -8.31 -18.54
N ASP A 3 -69.58 -8.64 -18.69
CA ASP A 3 -68.76 -9.85 -18.97
C ASP A 3 -68.01 -9.63 -20.29
N GLU A 4 -66.67 -9.60 -20.18
CA GLU A 4 -65.62 -10.24 -20.99
C GLU A 4 -65.55 -10.10 -22.54
N ASP A 5 -64.31 -9.78 -22.96
CA ASP A 5 -63.46 -10.41 -23.98
C ASP A 5 -63.26 -9.84 -25.41
N SER A 6 -62.01 -9.38 -25.61
CA SER A 6 -61.01 -9.79 -26.62
C SER A 6 -61.41 -9.93 -28.10
N GLU A 7 -60.80 -9.10 -28.96
CA GLU A 7 -59.93 -9.61 -30.05
C GLU A 7 -59.03 -8.54 -30.71
N THR A 8 -57.83 -9.01 -31.01
CA THR A 8 -56.64 -8.38 -31.57
C THR A 8 -56.79 -8.03 -33.05
N SER A 9 -56.29 -6.87 -33.50
CA SER A 9 -55.58 -6.80 -34.79
C SER A 9 -54.59 -5.65 -34.81
N ALA A 10 -53.33 -6.04 -35.01
CA ALA A 10 -52.20 -5.17 -35.28
C ALA A 10 -52.34 -4.52 -36.67
N SER A 11 -51.80 -3.32 -36.82
CA SER A 11 -50.71 -2.98 -37.76
C SER A 11 -50.82 -1.53 -38.27
N GLU A 12 -49.64 -0.95 -38.48
CA GLU A 12 -49.33 0.21 -39.32
C GLU A 12 -49.24 1.57 -38.64
N ALA A 13 -48.07 1.72 -38.01
CA ALA A 13 -47.32 2.95 -37.83
C ALA A 13 -47.25 3.80 -39.11
N GLN A 14 -47.47 5.11 -38.94
CA GLN A 14 -46.77 6.13 -39.71
C GLN A 14 -45.90 6.93 -38.75
N ALA A 15 -44.62 6.54 -38.74
CA ALA A 15 -43.51 7.38 -38.36
C ALA A 15 -43.34 8.49 -39.40
N GLN A 16 -43.18 9.73 -38.97
CA GLN A 16 -42.35 10.76 -39.62
C GLN A 16 -42.51 12.11 -38.90
N ASP A 17 -41.64 12.36 -37.93
CA ASP A 17 -40.96 13.66 -37.77
C ASP A 17 -39.67 13.42 -36.95
N GLU A 18 -38.71 12.74 -37.56
CA GLU A 18 -37.32 12.75 -37.07
C GLU A 18 -36.63 13.93 -37.77
N SER A 19 -36.44 15.05 -37.07
CA SER A 19 -35.60 16.12 -37.58
C SER A 19 -34.14 15.63 -37.54
N GLU A 20 -33.63 15.13 -38.67
CA GLU A 20 -32.22 14.78 -38.83
C GLU A 20 -31.36 16.04 -38.67
N LEU A 21 -30.67 16.15 -37.53
CA LEU A 21 -29.69 17.20 -37.29
C LEU A 21 -28.54 17.05 -38.31
N PRO A 22 -28.00 18.15 -38.87
CA PRO A 22 -26.84 18.10 -39.76
C PRO A 22 -25.69 17.30 -39.14
N VAL A 23 -25.00 16.48 -39.93
CA VAL A 23 -23.93 15.56 -39.49
C VAL A 23 -22.91 16.22 -38.56
N ILE A 24 -22.56 17.49 -38.80
CA ILE A 24 -21.63 18.27 -37.97
C ILE A 24 -22.16 18.48 -36.54
N GLN A 25 -23.46 18.73 -36.39
CA GLN A 25 -24.10 18.89 -35.08
C GLN A 25 -24.22 17.55 -34.35
N LEU A 26 -24.48 16.46 -35.09
CA LEU A 26 -24.44 15.10 -34.54
C LEU A 26 -23.03 14.73 -34.07
N CYS A 27 -21.99 15.07 -34.82
CA CYS A 27 -20.60 14.87 -34.40
C CYS A 27 -20.27 15.62 -33.11
N GLY A 28 -20.67 16.90 -33.01
CA GLY A 28 -20.47 17.70 -31.79
C GLY A 28 -21.20 17.13 -30.58
N LEU A 29 -22.45 16.68 -30.75
CA LEU A 29 -23.22 16.05 -29.68
C LEU A 29 -22.62 14.71 -29.26
N VAL A 30 -22.11 13.91 -30.20
CA VAL A 30 -21.42 12.65 -29.91
C VAL A 30 -20.12 12.90 -29.15
N GLU A 31 -19.34 13.92 -29.50
CA GLU A 31 -18.13 14.30 -28.76
C GLU A 31 -18.46 14.78 -27.34
N GLU A 32 -19.47 15.62 -27.18
CA GLU A 32 -19.92 16.13 -25.88
C GLU A 32 -20.44 14.99 -24.98
N LEU A 33 -21.30 14.12 -25.51
CA LEU A 33 -21.81 12.95 -24.80
C LEU A 33 -20.70 11.93 -24.53
N SER A 34 -19.75 11.76 -25.43
CA SER A 34 -18.58 10.89 -25.23
C SER A 34 -17.71 11.40 -24.08
N TYR A 35 -17.44 12.71 -24.03
CA TYR A 35 -16.70 13.34 -22.95
C TYR A 35 -17.45 13.25 -21.61
N GLY A 36 -18.75 13.55 -21.61
CA GLY A 36 -19.61 13.41 -20.43
C GLY A 36 -19.68 11.97 -19.93
N ASN A 37 -19.82 10.99 -20.82
CA ASN A 37 -19.79 9.57 -20.48
C ASN A 37 -18.43 9.12 -19.96
N SER A 38 -17.33 9.66 -20.50
CA SER A 38 -15.97 9.40 -19.99
C SER A 38 -15.81 9.92 -18.57
N ALA A 39 -16.26 11.16 -18.30
CA ALA A 39 -16.26 11.74 -16.96
C ALA A 39 -17.11 10.91 -15.97
N LEU A 40 -18.35 10.57 -16.34
CA LEU A 40 -19.23 9.73 -15.54
C LEU A 40 -18.66 8.32 -15.31
N LYS A 41 -17.94 7.77 -16.30
CA LYS A 41 -17.25 6.48 -16.16
C LYS A 41 -16.13 6.56 -15.13
N THR A 42 -15.29 7.60 -15.19
CA THR A 42 -14.24 7.81 -14.17
C THR A 42 -14.82 8.02 -12.77
N GLU A 43 -15.93 8.75 -12.66
CA GLU A 43 -16.66 8.94 -11.41
C GLU A 43 -17.26 7.62 -10.89
N THR A 44 -17.84 6.80 -11.76
CA THR A 44 -18.37 5.48 -11.43
C THR A 44 -17.26 4.54 -10.96
N GLU A 45 -16.12 4.50 -11.65
CA GLU A 45 -14.94 3.72 -11.24
C GLU A 45 -14.41 4.18 -9.87
N MET A 46 -14.42 5.49 -9.60
CA MET A 46 -14.06 6.06 -8.30
C MET A 46 -15.04 5.63 -7.21
N PHE A 47 -16.34 5.62 -7.48
CA PHE A 47 -17.36 5.13 -6.55
C PHE A 47 -17.29 3.62 -6.33
N GLU A 48 -17.04 2.81 -7.36
CA GLU A 48 -16.83 1.37 -7.22
C GLU A 48 -15.61 1.05 -6.36
N LYS A 49 -14.48 1.73 -6.61
CA LYS A 49 -13.27 1.60 -5.77
C LYS A 49 -13.52 1.99 -4.32
N TYR A 50 -14.40 2.95 -4.08
CA TYR A 50 -14.84 3.34 -2.74
C TYR A 50 -15.76 2.28 -2.11
N TYR A 51 -16.76 1.79 -2.85
CA TYR A 51 -17.69 0.75 -2.40
C TYR A 51 -16.97 -0.55 -2.04
N ASN A 52 -16.03 -0.99 -2.88
CA ASN A 52 -15.22 -2.19 -2.67
C ASN A 52 -14.31 -2.10 -1.43
N LYS A 53 -14.00 -0.89 -0.94
CA LYS A 53 -13.25 -0.67 0.31
C LYS A 53 -14.15 -0.63 1.55
N LEU A 54 -15.46 -0.45 1.37
CA LEU A 54 -16.44 -0.45 2.45
C LEU A 54 -17.02 -1.84 2.73
N GLU A 55 -16.90 -2.80 1.81
CA GLU A 55 -17.18 -4.21 2.12
C GLU A 55 -16.06 -4.81 2.97
N PRO A 56 -16.33 -5.23 4.22
CA PRO A 56 -15.43 -6.10 4.94
C PRO A 56 -15.43 -7.44 4.20
N ARG A 57 -14.32 -7.79 3.55
CA ARG A 57 -14.17 -9.08 2.87
C ARG A 57 -14.06 -10.29 3.83
N ASP A 58 -14.42 -10.10 5.09
CA ASP A 58 -14.48 -11.10 6.15
C ASP A 58 -15.83 -11.03 6.89
N GLN A 59 -16.91 -11.33 6.17
CA GLN A 59 -18.17 -11.83 6.74
C GLN A 59 -19.05 -12.40 5.64
N ARG A 60 -18.62 -13.52 5.03
CA ARG A 60 -19.62 -14.53 4.68
C ARG A 60 -20.08 -15.13 6.00
N PRO A 61 -21.37 -15.05 6.38
CA PRO A 61 -21.90 -15.94 7.39
C PRO A 61 -21.58 -17.38 6.92
N PRO A 62 -21.06 -18.27 7.78
CA PRO A 62 -21.17 -19.69 7.52
C PRO A 62 -22.65 -19.94 7.21
N ARG A 63 -22.95 -20.58 6.08
CA ARG A 63 -24.31 -21.03 5.77
C ARG A 63 -24.86 -21.70 7.02
N LEU A 64 -25.90 -21.10 7.60
CA LEU A 64 -26.63 -21.64 8.74
C LEU A 64 -27.42 -22.88 8.29
N SER A 65 -26.73 -23.97 8.00
CA SER A 65 -27.36 -25.25 7.68
C SER A 65 -26.75 -26.44 8.39
N GLU A 66 -25.77 -26.28 9.28
CA GLU A 66 -25.28 -27.38 10.13
C GLU A 66 -24.86 -26.89 11.51
N MET A 67 -25.84 -26.52 12.34
CA MET A 67 -25.64 -26.51 13.79
C MET A 67 -26.80 -27.28 14.41
N LYS A 68 -26.60 -28.58 14.63
CA LYS A 68 -27.52 -29.42 15.40
C LYS A 68 -27.43 -28.99 16.86
N ILE A 69 -28.31 -28.09 17.28
CA ILE A 69 -28.55 -27.82 18.70
C ILE A 69 -29.37 -29.02 19.22
N SER A 70 -28.84 -29.77 20.18
CA SER A 70 -29.56 -30.88 20.80
C SER A 70 -30.72 -30.31 21.64
N GLY A 71 -31.88 -30.98 21.60
CA GLY A 71 -33.14 -30.48 22.16
C GLY A 71 -33.22 -30.37 23.69
N ALA A 72 -32.10 -30.43 24.41
CA ALA A 72 -32.07 -30.44 25.88
C ALA A 72 -31.99 -29.03 26.52
N GLU A 73 -31.64 -27.97 25.78
CA GLU A 73 -31.48 -26.62 26.37
C GLU A 73 -32.70 -25.71 26.19
N ILE A 74 -33.72 -26.13 25.43
CA ILE A 74 -34.91 -25.31 25.13
C ILE A 74 -35.89 -25.21 26.32
N ALA A 75 -35.73 -26.03 27.36
CA ALA A 75 -36.69 -26.09 28.47
C ALA A 75 -36.54 -24.99 29.54
N GLN A 76 -35.47 -24.17 29.55
CA GLN A 76 -35.21 -23.25 30.66
C GLN A 76 -35.51 -21.76 30.43
N LEU A 77 -36.00 -21.35 29.26
CA LEU A 77 -36.27 -19.92 28.98
C LEU A 77 -37.76 -19.59 28.81
N ARG A 78 -38.62 -20.20 29.62
CA ARG A 78 -39.97 -19.65 29.88
C ARG A 78 -39.87 -18.56 30.95
N GLY A 79 -39.72 -17.30 30.54
CA GLY A 79 -39.83 -16.19 31.49
C GLY A 79 -39.63 -14.79 30.94
N ARG A 80 -40.75 -14.16 30.56
CA ARG A 80 -41.03 -12.69 30.61
C ARG A 80 -40.66 -11.83 29.39
N ARG A 81 -41.69 -11.09 28.92
CA ARG A 81 -41.76 -10.23 27.73
C ARG A 81 -41.16 -8.83 27.93
N ARG A 82 -40.68 -8.23 26.80
CA ARG A 82 -40.43 -6.80 26.46
C ARG A 82 -39.24 -6.12 27.18
N SER A 83 -38.32 -5.35 26.55
CA SER A 83 -38.39 -4.46 25.37
C SER A 83 -37.05 -4.37 24.59
N LYS A 84 -37.16 -4.07 23.29
CA LYS A 84 -36.09 -3.89 22.27
C LYS A 84 -34.97 -2.92 22.69
N SER A 85 -33.75 -3.44 22.76
CA SER A 85 -32.50 -2.65 22.76
C SER A 85 -32.26 -2.10 21.34
N ARG A 86 -32.08 -0.78 21.23
CA ARG A 86 -31.48 -0.16 20.05
C ARG A 86 -30.00 -0.53 20.05
N ILE A 87 -29.67 -1.60 19.34
CA ILE A 87 -28.29 -1.85 18.91
C ILE A 87 -27.98 -0.73 17.91
N SER A 88 -27.13 0.19 18.36
CA SER A 88 -26.50 1.21 17.56
C SER A 88 -25.78 0.53 16.40
N LEU A 89 -26.41 0.49 15.25
CA LEU A 89 -25.73 0.28 13.97
C LEU A 89 -24.78 1.45 13.82
N GLU A 90 -23.51 1.18 14.14
CA GLU A 90 -22.37 2.07 13.98
C GLU A 90 -22.42 2.64 12.57
N ARG A 91 -22.92 3.89 12.47
CA ARG A 91 -22.94 4.63 11.22
C ARG A 91 -21.49 4.80 10.82
N VAL A 92 -21.06 4.09 9.79
CA VAL A 92 -19.79 4.34 9.11
C VAL A 92 -19.80 5.82 8.76
N THR A 93 -19.01 6.58 9.51
CA THR A 93 -18.96 8.03 9.37
C THR A 93 -18.12 8.29 8.13
N GLY A 94 -18.78 8.65 7.03
CA GLY A 94 -18.09 9.01 5.79
C GLY A 94 -17.13 10.19 6.01
N LEU A 95 -16.07 10.27 5.19
CA LEU A 95 -15.10 11.37 5.25
C LEU A 95 -15.82 12.73 5.12
N SER A 96 -15.40 13.69 5.93
CA SER A 96 -15.95 15.05 5.86
C SER A 96 -15.64 15.70 4.52
N VAL A 97 -16.42 16.70 4.11
CA VAL A 97 -16.19 17.45 2.87
C VAL A 97 -14.78 18.02 2.82
N ASP A 98 -14.25 18.52 3.95
CA ASP A 98 -12.87 18.98 4.10
C ASP A 98 -11.84 17.88 3.84
N GLN A 99 -12.08 16.66 4.34
CA GLN A 99 -11.19 15.52 4.10
C GLN A 99 -11.21 15.08 2.63
N LYS A 100 -12.39 15.10 2.00
CA LYS A 100 -12.55 14.81 0.57
C LYS A 100 -11.85 15.86 -0.29
N PHE A 101 -12.01 17.15 0.03
CA PHE A 101 -11.34 18.25 -0.66
C PHE A 101 -9.82 18.12 -0.58
N LYS A 102 -9.28 17.84 0.61
CA LYS A 102 -7.84 17.59 0.80
C LYS A 102 -7.33 16.39 -0.01
N LEU A 103 -8.11 15.31 -0.08
CA LEU A 103 -7.75 14.13 -0.86
C LEU A 103 -7.71 14.44 -2.36
N VAL A 104 -8.74 15.10 -2.89
CA VAL A 104 -8.82 15.49 -4.31
C VAL A 104 -7.72 16.48 -4.66
N GLN A 105 -7.42 17.44 -3.79
CA GLN A 105 -6.34 18.40 -4.01
C GLN A 105 -4.97 17.72 -4.04
N LYS A 106 -4.73 16.77 -3.14
CA LYS A 106 -3.51 15.98 -3.15
C LYS A 106 -3.37 15.16 -4.44
N GLU A 107 -4.44 14.47 -4.85
CA GLU A 107 -4.45 13.68 -6.10
C GLU A 107 -4.19 14.57 -7.32
N LEU A 108 -4.76 15.78 -7.34
CA LEU A 108 -4.52 16.77 -8.39
C LEU A 108 -3.06 17.23 -8.44
N ASP A 109 -2.43 17.42 -7.27
CA ASP A 109 -1.04 17.85 -7.21
C ASP A 109 -0.07 16.71 -7.58
N ASP A 110 -0.39 15.48 -7.18
CA ASP A 110 0.34 14.26 -7.52
C ASP A 110 0.28 14.03 -9.05
N THR A 111 -0.91 14.07 -9.66
CA THR A 111 -1.09 13.94 -11.12
C THR A 111 -0.42 15.08 -11.90
N LYS A 112 -0.47 16.32 -11.41
CA LYS A 112 0.29 17.43 -12.02
C LYS A 112 1.79 17.16 -12.00
N SER A 113 2.31 16.58 -10.93
CA SER A 113 3.72 16.22 -10.83
C SER A 113 4.09 15.13 -11.82
N GLU A 114 3.26 14.10 -11.94
CA GLU A 114 3.43 13.01 -12.90
C GLU A 114 3.39 13.54 -14.35
N ILE A 115 2.44 14.41 -14.68
CA ILE A 115 2.36 15.05 -16.00
C ILE A 115 3.63 15.85 -16.31
N ARG A 116 4.17 16.61 -15.34
CA ARG A 116 5.43 17.35 -15.53
C ARG A 116 6.60 16.41 -15.81
N HIS A 117 6.68 15.29 -15.09
CA HIS A 117 7.74 14.31 -15.28
C HIS A 117 7.63 13.63 -16.66
N ILE A 118 6.44 13.18 -17.06
CA ILE A 118 6.21 12.58 -18.38
C ILE A 118 6.55 13.57 -19.49
N ARG A 119 6.13 14.84 -19.35
CA ARG A 119 6.46 15.89 -20.33
C ARG A 119 7.96 16.13 -20.44
N ALA A 120 8.67 16.19 -19.31
CA ALA A 120 10.12 16.35 -19.33
C ALA A 120 10.84 15.16 -20.00
N ASN A 121 10.32 13.95 -19.84
CA ASN A 121 10.86 12.78 -20.52
C ASN A 121 10.61 12.83 -22.03
N ALA A 122 9.37 13.13 -22.44
CA ALA A 122 9.02 13.27 -23.84
C ALA A 122 9.83 14.38 -24.55
N GLU A 123 10.09 15.50 -23.85
CA GLU A 123 10.93 16.58 -24.36
C GLU A 123 12.37 16.12 -24.62
N ARG A 124 12.96 15.35 -23.68
CA ARG A 124 14.31 14.79 -23.87
C ARG A 124 14.37 13.83 -25.04
N ASP A 125 13.37 12.97 -25.18
CA ASP A 125 13.30 12.01 -26.29
C ASP A 125 13.14 12.73 -27.64
N LEU A 126 12.33 13.79 -27.67
CA LEU A 126 12.17 14.64 -28.85
C LEU A 126 13.50 15.31 -29.23
N GLN A 127 14.20 15.94 -28.29
CA GLN A 127 15.52 16.55 -28.53
C GLN A 127 16.54 15.51 -29.03
N HIS A 128 16.52 14.29 -28.49
CA HIS A 128 17.38 13.21 -28.95
C HIS A 128 17.10 12.83 -30.41
N HIS A 129 15.82 12.68 -30.76
CA HIS A 129 15.43 12.37 -32.13
C HIS A 129 15.70 13.53 -33.10
N GLU A 130 15.50 14.78 -32.69
CA GLU A 130 15.87 15.97 -33.49
C GLU A 130 17.36 15.98 -33.81
N ALA A 131 18.22 15.71 -32.82
CA ALA A 131 19.66 15.63 -33.04
C ALA A 131 20.05 14.54 -34.05
N ILE A 132 19.42 13.35 -33.96
CA ILE A 132 19.64 12.27 -34.94
C ILE A 132 19.21 12.68 -36.34
N VAL A 133 18.07 13.37 -36.46
CA VAL A 133 17.58 13.85 -37.76
C VAL A 133 18.51 14.89 -38.35
N GLU A 134 18.93 15.89 -37.57
CA GLU A 134 19.87 16.92 -38.02
C GLU A 134 21.20 16.31 -38.48
N GLU A 135 21.73 15.34 -37.72
CA GLU A 135 22.94 14.62 -38.11
C GLU A 135 22.74 13.84 -39.41
N ALA A 136 21.61 13.14 -39.57
CA ALA A 136 21.29 12.40 -40.78
C ALA A 136 21.13 13.33 -42.00
N GLU A 137 20.54 14.52 -41.81
CA GLU A 137 20.42 15.54 -42.84
C GLU A 137 21.79 16.07 -43.28
N ILE A 138 22.66 16.41 -42.33
CA ILE A 138 24.05 16.82 -42.61
C ILE A 138 24.76 15.73 -43.40
N ARG A 139 24.75 14.47 -42.93
CA ARG A 139 25.37 13.34 -43.63
C ARG A 139 24.78 13.14 -45.03
N CYS A 140 23.47 13.35 -45.21
CA CYS A 140 22.83 13.26 -46.53
C CYS A 140 23.39 14.32 -47.49
N THR A 141 23.51 15.57 -47.03
CA THR A 141 24.09 16.65 -47.86
C THR A 141 25.55 16.39 -48.21
N GLU A 142 26.34 15.85 -47.29
CA GLU A 142 27.73 15.49 -47.52
C GLU A 142 27.86 14.37 -48.55
N VAL A 143 27.07 13.29 -48.42
CA VAL A 143 27.07 12.19 -49.38
C VAL A 143 26.66 12.69 -50.77
N GLN A 144 25.64 13.54 -50.87
CA GLN A 144 25.23 14.13 -52.15
C GLN A 144 26.36 14.97 -52.78
N ARG A 145 27.09 15.75 -51.98
CA ARG A 145 28.26 16.51 -52.43
C ARG A 145 29.36 15.58 -52.96
N GLU A 146 29.70 14.53 -52.23
CA GLU A 146 30.74 13.56 -52.63
C GLU A 146 30.33 12.81 -53.91
N VAL A 147 29.06 12.44 -54.07
CA VAL A 147 28.53 11.84 -55.31
C VAL A 147 28.72 12.80 -56.48
N HIS A 148 28.34 14.07 -56.33
CA HIS A 148 28.49 15.06 -57.39
C HIS A 148 29.97 15.31 -57.75
N GLU A 149 30.87 15.35 -56.77
CA GLU A 149 32.31 15.50 -57.00
C GLU A 149 32.89 14.29 -57.75
N PHE A 150 32.51 13.07 -57.35
CA PHE A 150 32.92 11.86 -58.03
C PHE A 150 32.45 11.83 -59.50
N GLU A 151 31.19 12.16 -59.75
CA GLU A 151 30.65 12.26 -61.11
C GLU A 151 31.41 13.30 -61.94
N LYS A 152 31.70 14.47 -61.36
CA LYS A 152 32.38 15.56 -62.04
C LYS A 152 33.83 15.21 -62.37
N ASP A 153 34.58 14.69 -61.42
CA ASP A 153 36.04 14.64 -61.51
C ASP A 153 36.56 13.27 -61.94
N ILE A 154 35.85 12.20 -61.59
CA ILE A 154 36.23 10.82 -61.92
C ILE A 154 35.44 10.32 -63.11
N LEU A 155 34.10 10.29 -63.04
CA LEU A 155 33.27 9.70 -64.08
C LEU A 155 33.43 10.42 -65.44
N LYS A 156 33.40 11.76 -65.45
CA LYS A 156 33.63 12.55 -66.69
C LYS A 156 35.06 12.42 -67.23
N THR A 157 36.06 12.13 -66.39
CA THR A 157 37.44 11.91 -66.87
C THR A 157 37.59 10.53 -67.49
N ILE A 158 37.02 9.50 -66.85
CA ILE A 158 37.05 8.12 -67.36
C ILE A 158 36.27 8.01 -68.67
N SER A 159 35.10 8.64 -68.77
CA SER A 159 34.27 8.58 -70.00
C SER A 159 34.97 9.20 -71.21
N LYS A 160 35.80 10.24 -71.01
CA LYS A 160 36.55 10.91 -72.08
C LYS A 160 37.86 10.22 -72.46
N LYS A 161 38.53 9.53 -71.52
CA LYS A 161 39.89 8.97 -71.70
C LYS A 161 40.00 7.56 -71.12
N LYS A 162 39.01 6.70 -71.41
CA LYS A 162 38.94 5.32 -70.90
C LYS A 162 40.23 4.55 -71.24
N GLY A 163 40.86 3.93 -70.23
CA GLY A 163 42.11 3.18 -70.39
C GLY A 163 43.38 4.03 -70.44
N SER A 164 43.29 5.37 -70.35
CA SER A 164 44.46 6.25 -70.24
C SER A 164 45.09 6.15 -68.85
N ILE A 165 46.42 6.24 -68.80
CA ILE A 165 47.20 6.36 -67.55
C ILE A 165 46.64 7.47 -66.65
N LEU A 166 46.19 8.60 -67.25
CA LEU A 166 45.61 9.72 -66.50
C LEU A 166 44.27 9.36 -65.82
N ALA A 167 43.45 8.53 -66.45
CA ALA A 167 42.18 8.07 -65.87
C ALA A 167 42.45 7.12 -64.69
N THR A 168 43.39 6.19 -64.85
CA THR A 168 43.83 5.28 -63.79
C THR A 168 44.43 6.04 -62.60
N GLN A 169 45.29 7.05 -62.87
CA GLN A 169 45.90 7.88 -61.82
C GLN A 169 44.86 8.69 -61.03
N LYS A 170 43.84 9.26 -61.69
CA LYS A 170 42.75 9.96 -61.00
C LYS A 170 41.93 9.04 -60.10
N VAL A 171 41.62 7.82 -60.55
CA VAL A 171 40.88 6.83 -59.75
C VAL A 171 41.70 6.40 -58.52
N MET A 172 42.99 6.11 -58.70
CA MET A 172 43.87 5.75 -57.57
C MET A 172 43.94 6.88 -56.54
N LYS A 173 44.15 8.12 -56.99
CA LYS A 173 44.19 9.28 -56.09
C LYS A 173 42.87 9.45 -55.31
N TYR A 174 41.72 9.31 -55.98
CA TYR A 174 40.41 9.38 -55.32
C TYR A 174 40.24 8.29 -54.24
N ILE A 175 40.68 7.06 -54.52
CA ILE A 175 40.61 5.95 -53.55
C ILE A 175 41.53 6.23 -52.35
N GLU A 176 42.73 6.72 -52.57
CA GLU A 176 43.68 7.09 -51.51
C GLU A 176 43.14 8.23 -50.64
N ASP A 177 42.59 9.28 -51.26
CA ASP A 177 42.00 10.41 -50.57
C ASP A 177 40.75 10.01 -49.75
N MET A 178 39.91 9.12 -50.28
CA MET A 178 38.78 8.56 -49.54
C MET A 178 39.20 7.68 -48.37
N ASN A 179 40.23 6.86 -48.54
CA ASN A 179 40.73 6.00 -47.47
C ASN A 179 41.40 6.80 -46.35
N ARG A 180 41.99 7.96 -46.66
CA ARG A 180 42.52 8.87 -45.65
C ARG A 180 41.40 9.54 -44.85
N ARG A 181 40.39 10.10 -45.52
CA ARG A 181 39.22 10.71 -44.86
C ARG A 181 38.50 9.73 -43.93
N ARG A 182 38.23 8.49 -44.37
CA ARG A 182 37.65 7.46 -43.49
C ARG A 182 38.50 7.16 -42.25
N LYS A 183 39.82 7.20 -42.35
CA LYS A 183 40.71 6.97 -41.19
C LYS A 183 40.69 8.14 -40.22
N GLU A 184 40.56 9.36 -40.74
CA GLU A 184 40.40 10.58 -39.95
C GLU A 184 39.03 10.59 -39.24
N GLU A 185 37.94 10.32 -39.98
CA GLU A 185 36.57 10.23 -39.45
C GLU A 185 36.39 9.09 -38.42
N VAL A 186 36.97 7.91 -38.64
CA VAL A 186 36.94 6.80 -37.66
C VAL A 186 37.86 7.07 -36.47
N GLY A 187 38.93 7.85 -36.66
CA GLY A 187 39.80 8.33 -35.59
C GLY A 187 39.16 9.43 -34.74
N GLU A 188 38.29 10.25 -35.34
CA GLU A 188 37.48 11.27 -34.67
C GLU A 188 36.20 10.68 -34.05
N ALA A 189 35.48 9.77 -34.71
CA ALA A 189 34.26 9.12 -34.19
C ALA A 189 34.46 8.27 -32.92
N LEU A 190 35.71 8.10 -32.45
CA LEU A 190 36.03 7.70 -31.09
C LEU A 190 36.37 8.98 -30.29
N HIS A 191 35.39 9.89 -30.15
CA HIS A 191 35.67 11.25 -29.71
C HIS A 191 35.92 11.32 -28.20
N ASP A 192 36.75 12.29 -27.80
CA ASP A 192 36.90 12.72 -26.40
C ASP A 192 35.55 12.97 -25.71
N VAL A 193 34.50 13.29 -26.48
CA VAL A 193 33.12 13.44 -26.00
C VAL A 193 32.56 12.12 -25.46
N ASP A 194 32.72 10.99 -26.16
CA ASP A 194 32.26 9.68 -25.68
C ASP A 194 33.04 9.26 -24.43
N PHE A 195 34.33 9.57 -24.40
CA PHE A 195 35.17 9.31 -23.23
C PHE A 195 34.82 10.22 -22.04
N GLN A 196 34.47 11.48 -22.29
CA GLN A 196 33.98 12.40 -21.26
C GLN A 196 32.58 12.00 -20.77
N GLN A 197 31.69 11.58 -21.67
CA GLN A 197 30.37 11.06 -21.32
C GLN A 197 30.49 9.82 -20.42
N LEU A 198 31.35 8.86 -20.78
CA LEU A 198 31.62 7.69 -19.96
C LEU A 198 32.20 8.06 -18.58
N LYS A 199 33.02 9.11 -18.49
CA LYS A 199 33.52 9.62 -17.21
C LYS A 199 32.41 10.25 -16.37
N ILE A 200 31.52 11.02 -16.99
CA ILE A 200 30.38 11.63 -16.31
C ILE A 200 29.45 10.54 -15.78
N GLU A 201 29.12 9.55 -16.60
CA GLU A 201 28.28 8.41 -16.19
C GLU A 201 28.90 7.62 -15.04
N ASN A 202 30.20 7.31 -15.12
CA ASN A 202 30.89 6.63 -14.01
C ASN A 202 30.90 7.47 -12.72
N ALA A 203 31.07 8.79 -12.81
CA ALA A 203 31.01 9.66 -11.65
C ALA A 203 29.61 9.66 -11.02
N GLN A 204 28.56 9.74 -11.83
CA GLN A 204 27.16 9.67 -11.37
C GLN A 204 26.82 8.32 -10.73
N PHE A 205 27.31 7.21 -11.28
CA PHE A 205 27.13 5.89 -10.68
C PHE A 205 27.82 5.78 -9.33
N LEU A 206 29.06 6.29 -9.21
CA LEU A 206 29.79 6.30 -7.94
C LEU A 206 29.07 7.10 -6.87
N GLU A 207 28.59 8.30 -7.20
CA GLU A 207 27.82 9.15 -6.28
C GLU A 207 26.53 8.45 -5.83
N THR A 208 25.82 7.81 -6.77
CA THR A 208 24.61 7.04 -6.46
C THR A 208 24.93 5.86 -5.52
N ILE A 209 26.00 5.11 -5.78
CA ILE A 209 26.44 4.01 -4.93
C ILE A 209 26.78 4.52 -3.52
N GLU A 210 27.48 5.65 -3.43
CA GLU A 210 27.85 6.25 -2.16
C GLU A 210 26.62 6.70 -1.35
N ALA A 211 25.65 7.35 -1.99
CA ALA A 211 24.38 7.72 -1.36
C ALA A 211 23.62 6.48 -0.82
N ARG A 212 23.49 5.41 -1.63
CA ARG A 212 22.84 4.16 -1.20
C ARG A 212 23.59 3.46 -0.06
N ASN A 213 24.92 3.51 -0.06
CA ASN A 213 25.72 2.99 1.04
C ASN A 213 25.50 3.77 2.34
N GLN A 214 25.39 5.10 2.28
CA GLN A 214 25.07 5.92 3.43
C GLN A 214 23.66 5.60 3.99
N GLU A 215 22.65 5.47 3.12
CA GLU A 215 21.30 5.04 3.51
C GLU A 215 21.33 3.67 4.21
N LEU A 216 22.08 2.71 3.66
CA LEU A 216 22.23 1.37 4.25
C LEU A 216 22.88 1.43 5.64
N ILE A 217 23.89 2.28 5.84
CA ILE A 217 24.53 2.47 7.15
C ILE A 217 23.51 3.03 8.16
N GLN A 218 22.72 4.04 7.77
CA GLN A 218 21.69 4.61 8.64
C GLN A 218 20.62 3.57 9.01
N LEU A 219 20.13 2.81 8.03
CA LEU A 219 19.19 1.72 8.26
C LEU A 219 19.75 0.66 9.22
N LYS A 220 21.02 0.27 9.07
CA LYS A 220 21.68 -0.66 9.99
C LYS A 220 21.77 -0.12 11.41
N LEU A 221 22.08 1.16 11.59
CA LEU A 221 22.11 1.81 12.91
C LEU A 221 20.72 1.82 13.56
N VAL A 222 19.70 2.25 12.83
CA VAL A 222 18.31 2.28 13.33
C VAL A 222 17.81 0.87 13.66
N SER A 223 18.10 -0.11 12.80
CA SER A 223 17.78 -1.52 13.04
C SER A 223 18.47 -2.04 14.29
N GLY A 224 19.75 -1.71 14.50
CA GLY A 224 20.50 -2.08 15.70
C GLY A 224 19.90 -1.49 16.97
N ASN A 225 19.59 -0.20 16.98
CA ASN A 225 18.94 0.48 18.11
C ASN A 225 17.56 -0.13 18.42
N THR A 226 16.77 -0.40 17.39
CA THR A 226 15.45 -1.03 17.54
C THR A 226 15.57 -2.42 18.16
N LEU A 227 16.56 -3.20 17.75
CA LEU A 227 16.83 -4.52 18.31
C LEU A 227 17.26 -4.45 19.78
N GLN A 228 18.10 -3.47 20.14
CA GLN A 228 18.50 -3.24 21.53
C GLN A 228 17.30 -2.91 22.42
N ILE A 229 16.43 -2.00 21.97
CA ILE A 229 15.20 -1.63 22.68
C ILE A 229 14.29 -2.85 22.85
N LEU A 230 14.08 -3.61 21.77
CA LEU A 230 13.27 -4.83 21.82
C LEU A 230 13.81 -5.83 22.84
N ASN A 231 15.12 -6.08 22.84
CA ASN A 231 15.75 -6.99 23.79
C ASN A 231 15.62 -6.48 25.24
N ALA A 232 15.76 -5.18 25.47
CA ALA A 232 15.55 -4.60 26.79
C ALA A 232 14.11 -4.83 27.30
N TYR A 233 13.09 -4.65 26.44
CA TYR A 233 11.70 -4.93 26.79
C TYR A 233 11.44 -6.42 27.01
N LYS A 234 12.00 -7.32 26.19
CA LYS A 234 11.93 -8.78 26.42
C LYS A 234 12.51 -9.16 27.77
N SER A 235 13.66 -8.61 28.17
CA SER A 235 14.25 -8.87 29.48
C SER A 235 13.44 -8.30 30.64
N LYS A 236 12.78 -7.15 30.47
CA LYS A 236 11.85 -6.61 31.48
C LYS A 236 10.62 -7.50 31.62
N LEU A 237 10.05 -7.95 30.51
CA LEU A 237 8.90 -8.86 30.48
C LEU A 237 9.23 -10.18 31.19
N HIS A 238 10.35 -10.81 30.85
CA HIS A 238 10.77 -12.06 31.50
C HIS A 238 10.93 -11.89 33.02
N ARG A 239 11.55 -10.80 33.48
CA ARG A 239 11.66 -10.52 34.92
C ARG A 239 10.31 -10.34 35.61
N ALA A 240 9.37 -9.62 34.98
CA ALA A 240 8.02 -9.46 35.52
C ALA A 240 7.26 -10.79 35.58
N MET A 241 7.39 -11.62 34.56
CA MET A 241 6.80 -12.97 34.54
C MET A 241 7.36 -13.85 35.66
N GLU A 242 8.68 -13.87 35.83
CA GLU A 242 9.33 -14.64 36.91
C GLU A 242 8.89 -14.16 38.31
N MET A 243 8.78 -12.84 38.49
CA MET A 243 8.27 -12.25 39.73
C MET A 243 6.82 -12.65 40.00
N SER A 244 5.96 -12.64 38.98
CA SER A 244 4.57 -13.11 39.09
C SER A 244 4.53 -14.57 39.55
N LEU A 245 5.31 -15.45 38.91
CA LEU A 245 5.38 -16.86 39.28
C LEU A 245 5.86 -17.07 40.73
N ASN A 246 6.79 -16.24 41.20
CA ASN A 246 7.26 -16.30 42.58
C ASN A 246 6.21 -15.80 43.57
N LEU A 247 5.49 -14.72 43.24
CA LEU A 247 4.39 -14.21 44.05
C LEU A 247 3.23 -15.21 44.14
N ASP A 248 2.91 -15.92 43.05
CA ASP A 248 1.89 -16.97 43.04
C ASP A 248 2.27 -18.12 44.00
N LYS A 249 3.54 -18.53 44.01
CA LYS A 249 4.06 -19.51 44.98
C LYS A 249 3.97 -19.02 46.41
N GLU A 250 4.41 -17.78 46.68
CA GLU A 250 4.30 -17.19 48.02
C GLU A 250 2.86 -17.07 48.49
N PHE A 251 1.94 -16.71 47.58
CA PHE A 251 0.52 -16.61 47.88
C PHE A 251 -0.07 -17.96 48.28
N LEU A 252 0.25 -19.03 47.55
CA LEU A 252 -0.16 -20.39 47.89
C LEU A 252 0.37 -20.83 49.27
N LEU A 253 1.64 -20.57 49.56
CA LEU A 253 2.24 -20.88 50.87
C LEU A 253 1.57 -20.11 52.02
N ARG A 254 1.30 -18.81 51.84
CA ARG A 254 0.58 -17.99 52.83
C ARG A 254 -0.85 -18.49 53.04
N LYS A 255 -1.53 -18.91 51.97
CA LYS A 255 -2.87 -19.49 52.05
C LYS A 255 -2.88 -20.79 52.85
N GLU A 256 -1.94 -21.69 52.62
CA GLU A 256 -1.81 -22.94 53.39
C GLU A 256 -1.51 -22.67 54.88
N LEU A 257 -0.65 -21.68 55.17
CA LEU A 257 -0.37 -21.29 56.55
C LEU A 257 -1.61 -20.72 57.25
N LEU A 258 -2.39 -19.88 56.55
CA LEU A 258 -3.63 -19.33 57.08
C LEU A 258 -4.63 -20.43 57.43
N GLU A 259 -4.82 -21.42 56.54
CA GLU A 259 -5.69 -22.58 56.81
C GLU A 259 -5.23 -23.39 58.03
N LYS A 260 -3.92 -23.47 58.31
CA LYS A 260 -3.39 -24.12 59.52
C LYS A 260 -3.72 -23.31 60.77
N VAL A 261 -3.46 -22.00 60.75
CA VAL A 261 -3.75 -21.12 61.88
C VAL A 261 -5.25 -21.08 62.18
N GLU A 262 -6.12 -21.01 61.17
CA GLU A 262 -7.57 -21.06 61.34
C GLU A 262 -8.01 -22.35 62.05
N LYS A 263 -7.44 -23.51 61.66
CA LYS A 263 -7.71 -24.79 62.34
C LYS A 263 -7.23 -24.78 63.79
N GLU A 264 -6.03 -24.25 64.07
CA GLU A 264 -5.50 -24.12 65.43
C GLU A 264 -6.38 -23.20 66.30
N THR A 265 -6.86 -22.07 65.74
CA THR A 265 -7.75 -21.16 66.48
C THR A 265 -9.08 -21.80 66.84
N LEU A 266 -9.69 -22.57 65.92
CA LEU A 266 -10.93 -23.32 66.19
C LEU A 266 -10.72 -24.36 67.29
N GLN A 267 -9.60 -25.09 67.28
CA GLN A 267 -9.28 -26.04 68.35
C GLN A 267 -9.13 -25.37 69.71
N VAL A 268 -8.53 -24.17 69.76
CA VAL A 268 -8.39 -23.40 71.00
C VAL A 268 -9.76 -22.91 71.51
N GLU A 269 -10.66 -22.50 70.61
CA GLU A 269 -12.03 -22.14 70.98
C GLU A 269 -12.80 -23.34 71.53
N GLU A 270 -12.76 -24.51 70.89
CA GLU A 270 -13.40 -25.74 71.38
C GLU A 270 -12.85 -26.17 72.76
N VAL A 271 -11.53 -26.07 72.98
CA VAL A 271 -10.89 -26.35 74.28
C VAL A 271 -11.20 -25.28 75.33
N GLY A 272 -11.38 -24.02 74.91
CA GLY A 272 -11.80 -22.91 75.76
C GLY A 272 -13.24 -23.05 76.24
N GLU A 273 -14.16 -23.42 75.33
CA GLU A 273 -15.55 -23.72 75.65
C GLU A 273 -15.68 -24.96 76.56
N GLY A 274 -14.84 -25.98 76.34
CA GLY A 274 -14.74 -27.16 77.21
C GLY A 274 -14.20 -26.86 78.62
N LYS A 275 -13.47 -25.75 78.80
CA LYS A 275 -12.93 -25.32 80.11
C LYS A 275 -13.82 -24.33 80.85
N THR A 276 -14.78 -23.68 80.17
CA THR A 276 -15.83 -22.87 80.84
C THR A 276 -16.82 -23.70 81.66
N TYR A 277 -16.86 -25.03 81.48
CA TYR A 277 -17.66 -25.96 82.30
C TYR A 277 -16.88 -26.61 83.45
N CYS A 278 -16.01 -25.88 84.15
CA CYS A 278 -15.42 -26.41 85.39
C CYS A 278 -15.13 -25.35 86.46
N PHE A 279 -15.86 -24.23 86.47
CA PHE A 279 -15.82 -23.27 87.58
C PHE A 279 -16.95 -23.50 88.61
N TRP A 280 -18.01 -24.23 88.24
CA TRP A 280 -19.17 -24.50 89.10
C TRP A 280 -19.15 -25.89 89.79
N CYS A 281 -18.10 -26.70 89.60
CA CYS A 281 -17.96 -28.01 90.25
C CYS A 281 -17.14 -27.99 91.56
N PHE A 282 -16.71 -26.82 92.04
CA PHE A 282 -16.06 -26.73 93.34
C PHE A 282 -17.09 -26.81 94.48
N PRO A 283 -16.87 -27.64 95.51
CA PRO A 283 -17.77 -27.74 96.65
C PRO A 283 -17.90 -26.37 97.37
N PRO A 284 -19.06 -26.06 97.98
CA PRO A 284 -19.34 -24.75 98.59
C PRO A 284 -18.35 -24.30 99.69
N SER A 285 -17.45 -25.17 100.13
CA SER A 285 -16.47 -24.92 101.18
C SER A 285 -15.23 -24.10 100.75
N VAL A 286 -15.06 -23.78 99.46
CA VAL A 286 -13.89 -23.02 98.97
C VAL A 286 -14.25 -21.58 98.51
N LEU A 287 -15.52 -21.26 98.29
CA LEU A 287 -15.98 -19.97 97.75
C LEU A 287 -16.17 -18.83 98.78
N GLN A 288 -15.67 -18.97 100.00
CA GLN A 288 -15.68 -17.90 101.02
C GLN A 288 -14.31 -17.23 101.27
N GLY A 289 -13.33 -17.41 100.37
CA GLY A 289 -12.01 -16.76 100.48
C GLY A 289 -11.74 -15.58 99.55
N LEU A 290 -12.59 -15.29 98.54
CA LEU A 290 -12.24 -14.38 97.44
C LEU A 290 -13.27 -13.26 97.19
N GLY A 291 -13.95 -12.78 98.22
CA GLY A 291 -14.75 -11.56 98.17
C GLY A 291 -13.92 -10.33 98.54
N SER A 292 -12.92 -9.90 97.74
CA SER A 292 -12.31 -8.56 97.90
C SER A 292 -11.31 -8.07 96.84
N ALA A 293 -11.15 -8.73 95.68
CA ALA A 293 -10.27 -8.20 94.64
C ALA A 293 -10.97 -8.24 93.28
N PHE A 294 -10.91 -7.12 92.56
CA PHE A 294 -11.54 -6.81 91.27
C PHE A 294 -12.93 -6.17 91.33
N THR A 295 -12.97 -4.95 91.88
CA THR A 295 -13.77 -3.86 91.33
C THR A 295 -12.82 -2.72 90.98
N LYS A 296 -12.91 -2.17 89.75
CA LYS A 296 -12.03 -1.17 89.09
C LYS A 296 -10.75 -1.80 88.53
N ILE A 297 -10.59 -1.95 87.20
CA ILE A 297 -10.43 -0.94 86.14
C ILE A 297 -10.89 -1.55 84.82
#